data_AF-A0A918M0I7-F1
#
_entry.id   AF-A0A918M0I7-F1
#
_cell.length_a   1.000
_cell.length_b   1.000
_cell.length_c   1.000
_cell.angle_alpha   90.00
_cell.angle_beta   90.00
_cell.angle_gamma   90.00
#
_symmetry.space_group_name_H-M   'P 1'
#
loop_
_entity.id
_entity.type
_entity.pdbx_description
1 polymer ?
#
loop_
_entity_poly.entity_id
_entity_poly.type
_entity_poly.pdbx_seq_one_letter_code
_entity_poly.pdbx_strand_id
1 'polypeptide(L)'
;MRSVPGASLGPRRRLPHGQLPDYERALRLPQFFAIIVFMDLIGDLAAIRVPVPQFGDVTPEELYPDALAEAEQARADYAFALEAQHDELREDPLMIALGNARAAREAADREIRHLLAYGREFHGDRPYKLEPLARAGGMTPSGIRTAYGPSEIQAVAGRIGRTPDSRRARPPAPPEPS
;
A
#
# COMPACT_ATOMS: atom_id res chain seq x y z
N MET A 1 -30.52 -23.62 -88.98
CA MET A 1 -30.80 -24.92 -88.34
C MET A 1 -29.89 -25.06 -87.14
N ARG A 2 -30.41 -24.83 -85.92
CA ARG A 2 -29.65 -24.93 -84.67
C ARG A 2 -30.02 -26.26 -84.02
N SER A 3 -29.02 -27.13 -83.86
CA SER A 3 -29.13 -28.37 -83.10
C SER A 3 -28.49 -28.12 -81.73
N VAL A 4 -29.26 -28.33 -80.66
CA VAL A 4 -28.81 -28.35 -79.27
C VAL A 4 -29.13 -29.74 -78.74
N PRO A 5 -28.15 -30.45 -78.16
CA PRO A 5 -28.50 -31.42 -77.14
C PRO A 5 -27.56 -31.37 -75.93
N GLY A 6 -28.11 -31.72 -74.76
CA GLY A 6 -27.33 -32.32 -73.68
C GLY A 6 -27.33 -31.56 -72.36
N ALA A 7 -28.48 -31.49 -71.70
CA ALA A 7 -28.54 -31.26 -70.26
C ALA A 7 -28.08 -32.53 -69.53
N SER A 8 -26.90 -32.49 -68.90
CA SER A 8 -26.41 -33.54 -68.00
C SER A 8 -26.64 -33.11 -66.55
N LEU A 9 -27.49 -33.86 -65.85
CA LEU A 9 -27.71 -33.74 -64.41
C LEU A 9 -26.48 -34.24 -63.66
N GLY A 10 -25.72 -33.30 -63.08
CA GLY A 10 -24.71 -33.60 -62.05
C GLY A 10 -25.36 -33.89 -60.69
N PRO A 11 -24.74 -34.74 -59.85
CA PRO A 11 -25.37 -35.29 -58.65
C PRO A 11 -25.51 -34.26 -57.52
N ARG A 12 -26.67 -34.32 -56.85
CA ARG A 12 -27.01 -33.61 -55.61
C ARG A 12 -25.95 -33.89 -54.52
N ARG A 13 -25.15 -32.89 -54.16
CA ARG A 13 -24.41 -32.91 -52.89
C ARG A 13 -25.40 -32.86 -51.73
N ARG A 14 -25.45 -33.95 -50.96
CA ARG A 14 -26.13 -34.03 -49.66
C ARG A 14 -25.48 -33.01 -48.72
N LEU A 15 -26.29 -32.15 -48.12
CA LEU A 15 -25.91 -31.40 -46.92
C LEU A 15 -25.91 -32.38 -45.73
N PRO A 16 -24.84 -32.45 -44.92
CA PRO A 16 -24.93 -33.15 -43.65
C PRO A 16 -25.75 -32.32 -42.65
N HIS A 17 -26.87 -32.88 -42.22
CA HIS A 17 -27.53 -32.52 -40.97
C HIS A 17 -26.69 -33.03 -39.79
N GLY A 18 -26.46 -32.16 -38.80
CA GLY A 18 -26.11 -32.57 -37.45
C GLY A 18 -24.77 -32.04 -36.97
N GLN A 19 -24.73 -30.77 -36.57
CA GLN A 19 -24.20 -30.36 -35.26
C GLN A 19 -24.55 -28.87 -35.03
N LEU A 20 -25.60 -28.63 -34.25
CA LEU A 20 -25.80 -27.35 -33.56
C LEU A 20 -24.90 -27.34 -32.31
N PRO A 21 -24.51 -26.16 -31.81
CA PRO A 21 -23.24 -25.96 -31.11
C PRO A 21 -23.23 -26.54 -29.70
N ASP A 22 -22.06 -27.04 -29.27
CA ASP A 22 -21.74 -27.28 -27.86
C ASP A 22 -21.70 -25.93 -27.11
N TYR A 23 -22.86 -25.46 -26.65
CA TYR A 23 -22.96 -24.35 -25.68
C TYR A 23 -22.65 -24.80 -24.24
N GLU A 24 -22.41 -26.09 -24.00
CA GLU A 24 -22.06 -26.65 -22.69
C GLU A 24 -20.55 -26.60 -22.37
N ARG A 25 -19.85 -25.54 -22.80
CA ARG A 25 -18.54 -25.15 -22.23
C ARG A 25 -18.52 -23.71 -21.73
N ALA A 26 -19.68 -23.10 -21.50
CA ALA A 26 -19.81 -21.73 -21.00
C ALA A 26 -20.02 -21.61 -19.47
N LEU A 27 -19.59 -22.59 -18.67
CA LEU A 27 -19.69 -22.56 -17.19
C LEU A 27 -18.32 -22.58 -16.48
N ARG A 28 -17.34 -21.85 -17.05
CA ARG A 28 -16.15 -21.37 -16.30
C ARG A 28 -15.88 -19.87 -16.52
N LEU A 29 -16.89 -19.10 -16.95
CA LEU A 29 -16.73 -17.67 -17.26
C LEU A 29 -16.93 -16.67 -16.11
N PRO A 30 -17.51 -16.98 -14.92
CA PRO A 30 -17.53 -15.99 -13.83
C PRO A 30 -16.19 -15.90 -13.10
N GLN A 31 -15.46 -17.03 -12.95
CA GLN A 31 -14.18 -17.04 -12.23
C GLN A 31 -13.07 -16.33 -13.00
N PHE A 32 -12.92 -16.56 -14.30
CA PHE A 32 -11.85 -15.93 -15.08
C PHE A 32 -12.03 -14.41 -15.24
N PHE A 33 -13.26 -13.93 -15.42
CA PHE A 33 -13.51 -12.49 -15.50
C PHE A 33 -13.32 -11.83 -14.12
N ALA A 34 -13.78 -12.47 -13.04
CA ALA A 34 -13.50 -12.02 -11.69
C ALA A 34 -11.99 -11.99 -11.40
N ILE A 35 -11.22 -13.01 -11.82
CA ILE A 35 -9.75 -13.06 -11.63
C ILE A 35 -9.05 -11.92 -12.38
N ILE A 36 -9.39 -11.65 -13.65
CA ILE A 36 -8.75 -10.57 -14.42
C ILE A 36 -9.08 -9.18 -13.84
N VAL A 37 -10.33 -8.93 -13.46
CA VAL A 37 -10.75 -7.65 -12.84
C VAL A 37 -10.21 -7.50 -11.41
N PHE A 38 -10.04 -8.61 -10.69
CA PHE A 38 -9.47 -8.60 -9.34
C PHE A 38 -7.95 -8.36 -9.36
N MET A 39 -7.23 -8.94 -10.33
CA MET A 39 -5.83 -8.61 -10.61
C MET A 39 -5.67 -7.15 -11.05
N ASP A 40 -6.66 -6.59 -11.76
CA ASP A 40 -6.70 -5.16 -12.14
C ASP A 40 -6.92 -4.26 -10.91
N LEU A 41 -7.86 -4.59 -10.02
CA LEU A 41 -8.12 -3.82 -8.79
C LEU A 41 -6.92 -3.82 -7.83
N ILE A 42 -6.35 -4.99 -7.52
CA ILE A 42 -5.18 -5.05 -6.63
C ILE A 42 -3.99 -4.32 -7.27
N GLY A 43 -3.82 -4.43 -8.59
CA GLY A 43 -2.84 -3.66 -9.34
C GLY A 43 -3.03 -2.16 -9.19
N ASP A 44 -4.26 -1.66 -9.36
CA ASP A 44 -4.62 -0.25 -9.18
C ASP A 44 -4.34 0.24 -7.75
N LEU A 45 -4.74 -0.54 -6.75
CA LEU A 45 -4.50 -0.21 -5.34
C LEU A 45 -3.00 -0.17 -5.01
N ALA A 46 -2.21 -1.10 -5.56
CA ALA A 46 -0.76 -1.08 -5.43
C ALA A 46 -0.14 0.14 -6.12
N ALA A 47 -0.64 0.50 -7.31
CA ALA A 47 -0.18 1.67 -8.04
C ALA A 47 -0.45 2.99 -7.31
N ILE A 48 -1.58 3.09 -6.59
CA ILE A 48 -1.92 4.22 -5.71
C ILE A 48 -1.02 4.25 -4.48
N ARG A 49 -0.81 3.10 -3.82
CA ARG A 49 -0.04 3.02 -2.57
C ARG A 49 1.44 3.31 -2.77
N VAL A 50 1.99 2.86 -3.90
CA VAL A 50 3.39 2.98 -4.28
C VAL A 50 3.43 3.63 -5.66
N PRO A 51 3.49 4.97 -5.77
CA PRO A 51 3.62 5.63 -7.06
C PRO A 51 5.01 5.36 -7.66
N VAL A 52 5.06 5.14 -8.98
CA VAL A 52 6.32 5.05 -9.71
C VAL A 52 6.90 6.46 -9.91
N PRO A 53 8.21 6.66 -9.65
CA PRO A 53 8.84 7.95 -9.87
C PRO A 53 8.78 8.33 -11.35
N GLN A 54 8.53 9.61 -11.62
CA GLN A 54 8.64 10.19 -12.95
C GLN A 54 10.06 10.67 -13.20
N PHE A 55 10.41 10.84 -14.46
CA PHE A 55 11.68 11.43 -14.83
C PHE A 55 11.79 12.85 -14.24
N GLY A 56 12.86 13.10 -13.47
CA GLY A 56 13.06 14.34 -12.73
C GLY A 56 12.62 14.32 -11.25
N ASP A 57 11.90 13.29 -10.80
CA ASP A 57 11.53 13.14 -9.37
C ASP A 57 12.72 12.70 -8.49
N VAL A 58 13.74 12.12 -9.12
CA VAL A 58 14.91 11.53 -8.46
C VAL A 58 16.13 12.40 -8.69
N THR A 59 16.82 12.76 -7.60
CA THR A 59 18.08 13.51 -7.65
C THR A 59 19.11 12.80 -6.76
N PRO A 60 20.30 12.45 -7.29
CA PRO A 60 20.78 12.60 -8.67
C PRO A 60 20.00 11.79 -9.73
N GLU A 61 20.01 12.23 -11.00
CA GLU A 61 19.21 11.64 -12.09
C GLU A 61 19.67 10.23 -12.45
N GLU A 62 20.96 9.93 -12.29
CA GLU A 62 21.53 8.61 -12.51
C GLU A 62 20.93 7.52 -11.59
N LEU A 63 20.29 7.89 -10.49
CA LEU A 63 19.59 6.97 -9.59
C LEU A 63 18.16 6.63 -10.06
N TYR A 64 17.67 7.28 -11.12
CA TYR A 64 16.31 7.05 -11.63
C TYR A 64 16.02 5.60 -12.01
N PRO A 65 16.89 4.86 -12.74
CA PRO A 65 16.62 3.46 -13.06
C PRO A 65 16.47 2.57 -11.83
N ASP A 66 17.31 2.80 -10.80
CA ASP A 66 17.26 2.05 -9.55
C ASP A 66 15.99 2.37 -8.76
N ALA A 67 15.62 3.65 -8.66
CA ALA A 67 14.40 4.09 -7.99
C ALA A 67 13.13 3.58 -8.70
N LEU A 68 13.13 3.50 -10.04
CA LEU A 68 12.05 2.92 -10.82
C LEU A 68 11.90 1.42 -10.51
N ALA A 69 13.01 0.67 -10.56
CA ALA A 69 13.02 -0.76 -10.26
C ALA A 69 12.59 -1.06 -8.81
N GLU A 70 13.02 -0.24 -7.84
CA GLU A 70 12.59 -0.34 -6.44
C GLU A 70 11.09 -0.10 -6.30
N ALA A 71 10.54 0.93 -6.96
CA ALA A 71 9.11 1.21 -6.93
C ALA A 71 8.27 0.10 -7.58
N GLU A 72 8.75 -0.48 -8.69
CA GLU A 72 8.10 -1.63 -9.33
C GLU A 72 8.11 -2.87 -8.44
N GLN A 73 9.24 -3.16 -7.79
CA GLN A 73 9.33 -4.26 -6.83
C GLN A 73 8.41 -4.02 -5.63
N ALA A 74 8.40 -2.82 -5.06
CA ALA A 74 7.54 -2.46 -3.94
C ALA A 74 6.05 -2.53 -4.29
N ARG A 75 5.66 -2.24 -5.54
CA ARG A 75 4.31 -2.48 -6.05
C ARG A 75 3.96 -3.96 -6.07
N ALA A 76 4.84 -4.80 -6.60
CA ALA A 76 4.64 -6.25 -6.66
C ALA A 76 4.52 -6.85 -5.25
N ASP A 77 5.38 -6.44 -4.33
CA ASP A 77 5.37 -6.89 -2.94
C ASP A 77 4.07 -6.49 -2.22
N TYR A 78 3.61 -5.25 -2.43
CA TYR A 78 2.36 -4.78 -1.85
C TYR A 78 1.14 -5.50 -2.45
N ALA A 79 1.10 -5.69 -3.78
CA ALA A 79 0.03 -6.43 -4.44
C ALA A 79 -0.07 -7.87 -3.92
N PHE A 80 1.07 -8.56 -3.81
CA PHE A 80 1.15 -9.91 -3.27
C PHE A 80 0.67 -9.97 -1.81
N ALA A 81 1.11 -9.03 -0.96
CA ALA A 81 0.67 -8.96 0.43
C ALA A 81 -0.84 -8.67 0.56
N LEU A 82 -1.38 -7.82 -0.31
CA LEU A 82 -2.80 -7.48 -0.32
C LEU A 82 -3.67 -8.68 -0.78
N GLU A 83 -3.22 -9.42 -1.79
CA GLU A 83 -3.87 -10.66 -2.24
C GLU A 83 -3.88 -11.70 -1.12
N ALA A 84 -2.75 -11.91 -0.43
CA ALA A 84 -2.67 -12.83 0.70
C ALA A 84 -3.63 -12.43 1.86
N GLN A 85 -3.70 -11.14 2.18
CA GLN A 85 -4.63 -10.63 3.21
C GLN A 85 -6.09 -10.81 2.79
N HIS A 86 -6.41 -10.58 1.52
CA HIS A 86 -7.75 -10.84 0.99
C HIS A 86 -8.13 -12.31 1.14
N ASP A 87 -7.25 -13.21 0.75
CA ASP A 87 -7.49 -14.65 0.83
C ASP A 87 -7.69 -15.15 2.26
N GLU A 88 -6.90 -14.60 3.20
CA GLU A 88 -6.97 -14.92 4.62
C GLU A 88 -8.24 -14.33 5.28
N LEU A 89 -8.49 -13.04 5.11
CA LEU A 89 -9.57 -12.33 5.79
C LEU A 89 -10.93 -12.46 5.11
N ARG A 90 -10.94 -12.85 3.82
CA ARG A 90 -12.14 -12.88 2.96
C ARG A 90 -12.87 -11.53 2.91
N GLU A 91 -12.12 -10.44 3.00
CA GLU A 91 -12.61 -9.06 3.01
C GLU A 91 -12.27 -8.34 1.70
N ASP A 92 -13.07 -7.35 1.30
CA ASP A 92 -12.82 -6.53 0.10
C ASP A 92 -11.40 -5.93 0.10
N PRO A 93 -10.59 -6.11 -0.97
CA PRO A 93 -9.22 -5.58 -1.06
C PRO A 93 -9.12 -4.06 -0.84
N LEU A 94 -10.11 -3.27 -1.25
CA LEU A 94 -10.12 -1.83 -1.02
C LEU A 94 -10.26 -1.51 0.48
N MET A 95 -11.07 -2.28 1.22
CA MET A 95 -11.23 -2.07 2.66
C MET A 95 -9.94 -2.44 3.41
N ILE A 96 -9.31 -3.54 3.01
CA ILE A 96 -7.99 -3.94 3.54
C ILE A 96 -6.94 -2.85 3.23
N ALA A 97 -6.89 -2.34 1.99
CA ALA A 97 -5.95 -1.30 1.59
C ALA A 97 -6.15 0.01 2.39
N LEU A 98 -7.40 0.41 2.64
CA LEU A 98 -7.72 1.56 3.50
C LEU A 98 -7.29 1.33 4.95
N GLY A 99 -7.50 0.12 5.48
CA GLY A 99 -7.02 -0.28 6.80
C GLY A 99 -5.49 -0.19 6.91
N ASN A 100 -4.78 -0.72 5.91
CA ASN A 100 -3.33 -0.65 5.80
C ASN A 100 -2.83 0.80 5.73
N ALA A 101 -3.47 1.65 4.92
CA ALA A 101 -3.12 3.07 4.81
C ALA A 101 -3.33 3.81 6.14
N ARG A 102 -4.45 3.53 6.83
CA ARG A 102 -4.71 4.08 8.17
C ARG A 102 -3.65 3.63 9.17
N ALA A 103 -3.33 2.34 9.21
CA ALA A 103 -2.31 1.79 10.11
C ALA A 103 -0.93 2.42 9.83
N ALA A 104 -0.57 2.63 8.56
CA ALA A 104 0.65 3.30 8.16
C ALA A 104 0.69 4.77 8.63
N ARG A 105 -0.43 5.51 8.50
CA ARG A 105 -0.55 6.87 9.05
C ARG A 105 -0.36 6.90 10.55
N GLU A 106 -1.06 6.02 11.28
CA GLU A 106 -0.94 5.94 12.74
C GLU A 106 0.48 5.52 13.19
N ALA A 107 1.16 4.69 12.41
CA ALA A 107 2.56 4.33 12.65
C ALA A 107 3.50 5.53 12.45
N ALA A 108 3.33 6.29 11.37
CA ALA A 108 4.08 7.51 11.12
C ALA A 108 3.85 8.56 12.22
N ASP A 109 2.59 8.76 12.64
CA ASP A 109 2.25 9.66 13.75
C ASP A 109 2.95 9.23 15.05
N ARG A 110 2.96 7.92 15.36
CA ARG A 110 3.69 7.39 16.52
C ARG A 110 5.19 7.62 16.38
N GLU A 111 5.77 7.42 15.21
CA GLU A 111 7.19 7.65 14.95
C GLU A 111 7.56 9.12 15.18
N ILE A 112 6.78 10.07 14.62
CA ILE A 112 6.96 11.51 14.85
C ILE A 112 6.95 11.81 16.35
N ARG A 113 5.99 11.26 17.12
CA ARG A 113 5.95 11.45 18.58
C ARG A 113 7.21 10.92 19.29
N HIS A 114 7.72 9.76 18.89
CA HIS A 114 8.96 9.22 19.44
C HIS A 114 10.18 10.10 19.10
N LEU A 115 10.27 10.60 17.87
CA LEU A 115 11.36 11.50 17.45
C LEU A 115 11.31 12.84 18.19
N LEU A 116 10.10 13.38 18.45
CA LEU A 116 9.91 14.57 19.28
C LEU A 116 10.36 14.33 20.72
N ALA A 117 9.97 13.19 21.32
CA ALA A 117 10.42 12.81 22.66
C ALA A 117 11.95 12.66 22.70
N TYR A 118 12.54 11.99 21.72
CA TYR A 118 13.98 11.84 21.58
C TYR A 118 14.70 13.19 21.54
N GLY A 119 14.31 14.08 20.61
CA GLY A 119 14.96 15.38 20.43
C GLY A 119 14.84 16.33 21.64
N ARG A 120 13.88 16.08 22.53
CA ARG A 120 13.60 16.92 23.69
C ARG A 120 14.18 16.40 25.00
N GLU A 121 14.25 15.08 25.15
CA GLU A 121 14.52 14.44 26.43
C GLU A 121 15.84 13.64 26.45
N PHE A 122 16.49 13.43 25.31
CA PHE A 122 17.69 12.58 25.19
C PHE A 122 18.86 13.31 24.50
N HIS A 123 18.92 14.64 24.60
CA HIS A 123 19.86 15.48 23.88
C HIS A 123 20.66 16.44 24.78
N GLY A 124 21.29 15.90 25.82
CA GLY A 124 22.35 16.52 26.61
C GLY A 124 22.05 17.93 27.10
N ASP A 125 23.03 18.84 26.99
CA ASP A 125 22.92 20.21 27.52
C ASP A 125 21.94 21.12 26.80
N ARG A 126 21.58 20.79 25.55
CA ARG A 126 20.75 21.67 24.71
C ARG A 126 19.73 20.85 23.91
N PRO A 127 18.54 20.61 24.48
CA PRO A 127 17.47 19.94 23.74
C PRO A 127 17.05 20.78 22.53
N TYR A 128 16.61 20.11 21.46
CA TYR A 128 16.12 20.81 20.26
C TYR A 128 15.01 21.80 20.62
N LYS A 129 15.08 23.00 20.04
CA LYS A 129 14.05 24.03 20.24
C LYS A 129 12.72 23.56 19.65
N LEU A 130 11.61 23.97 20.26
CA LEU A 130 10.26 23.55 19.83
C LEU A 130 9.96 23.97 18.39
N GLU A 131 10.43 25.15 17.98
CA GLU A 131 10.06 25.72 16.69
C GLU A 131 10.69 25.00 15.47
N PRO A 132 11.99 24.64 15.48
CA PRO A 132 12.56 23.72 14.49
C PRO A 132 11.86 22.36 14.45
N LEU A 133 11.55 21.79 15.62
CA LEU A 133 10.83 20.52 15.69
C LEU A 133 9.41 20.61 15.11
N ALA A 134 8.72 21.73 15.36
CA ALA A 134 7.37 21.97 14.86
C ALA A 134 7.38 22.02 13.35
N ARG A 135 8.31 22.78 12.78
CA ARG A 135 8.52 22.87 11.34
C ARG A 135 8.82 21.50 10.72
N ALA A 136 9.74 20.74 11.31
CA ALA A 136 10.14 19.43 10.79
C ALA A 136 9.02 18.38 10.90
N GLY A 137 8.26 18.39 12.01
CA GLY A 137 7.17 17.45 12.25
C GLY A 137 5.82 17.88 11.66
N GLY A 138 5.74 19.01 10.95
CA GLY A 138 4.46 19.54 10.45
C GLY A 138 3.46 19.95 11.54
N MET A 139 3.95 20.29 12.74
CA MET A 139 3.12 20.63 13.91
C MET A 139 3.29 22.09 14.31
N THR A 140 2.39 22.60 15.15
CA THR A 140 2.61 23.87 15.84
C THR A 140 3.49 23.68 17.08
N PRO A 141 4.23 24.71 17.55
CA PRO A 141 5.01 24.61 18.79
C PRO A 141 4.16 24.26 20.02
N SER A 142 2.89 24.70 20.04
CA SER A 142 1.92 24.30 21.06
C SER A 142 1.58 22.81 20.96
N GLY A 143 1.31 22.33 19.74
CA GLY A 143 0.99 20.93 19.46
C GLY A 143 2.09 19.95 19.89
N ILE A 144 3.37 20.33 19.76
CA ILE A 144 4.49 19.47 20.22
C ILE A 144 4.41 19.19 21.73
N ARG A 145 4.06 20.19 22.54
CA ARG A 145 4.09 20.04 24.01
C ARG A 145 3.10 18.99 24.50
N THR A 146 2.03 18.77 23.74
CA THR A 146 1.00 17.76 24.02
C THR A 146 1.16 16.51 23.17
N ALA A 147 2.05 16.53 22.17
CA ALA A 147 2.21 15.44 21.22
C ALA A 147 2.84 14.20 21.85
N TYR A 148 3.71 14.33 22.85
CA TYR A 148 4.35 13.18 23.50
C TYR A 148 4.30 13.32 25.02
N GLY A 149 4.29 12.18 25.71
CA GLY A 149 4.24 12.12 27.17
C GLY A 149 5.16 11.04 27.75
N PRO A 150 4.93 10.64 29.01
CA PRO A 150 5.74 9.63 29.68
C PRO A 150 5.82 8.30 28.92
N SER A 151 4.75 7.90 28.23
CA SER A 151 4.70 6.68 27.39
C SER A 151 5.74 6.71 26.28
N GLU A 152 5.79 7.79 25.50
CA GLU A 152 6.73 7.94 24.40
C GLU A 152 8.17 8.03 24.92
N ILE A 153 8.39 8.74 26.03
CA ILE A 153 9.72 8.86 26.66
C ILE A 153 10.22 7.48 27.08
N GLN A 154 9.37 6.67 27.74
CA GLN A 154 9.73 5.32 28.15
C GLN A 154 9.96 4.40 26.94
N ALA A 155 9.12 4.49 25.90
CA ALA A 155 9.30 3.72 24.68
C ALA A 155 10.64 4.04 23.98
N VAL A 156 11.00 5.33 23.92
CA VAL A 156 12.31 5.76 23.38
C VAL A 156 13.45 5.25 24.25
N ALA A 157 13.38 5.44 25.57
CA ALA A 157 14.39 4.98 26.51
C ALA A 157 14.66 3.47 26.36
N GLY A 158 13.61 2.67 26.25
CA GLY A 158 13.69 1.22 26.03
C GLY A 158 14.34 0.86 24.68
N ARG A 159 14.03 1.60 23.60
CA ARG A 159 14.60 1.33 22.27
C ARG A 159 16.07 1.70 22.15
N ILE A 160 16.52 2.79 22.79
CA ILE A 160 17.90 3.29 22.65
C ILE A 160 18.82 2.86 23.79
N GLY A 161 18.28 2.26 24.85
CA GLY A 161 19.04 1.81 26.02
C GLY A 161 19.64 2.96 26.84
N ARG A 162 18.98 4.12 26.88
CA ARG A 162 19.45 5.31 27.63
C ARG A 162 18.34 5.87 28.50
N THR A 163 18.71 6.52 29.59
CA THR A 163 17.78 7.28 30.43
C THR A 163 17.56 8.68 29.89
N PRO A 164 16.36 9.27 30.06
CA PRO A 164 16.13 10.69 29.76
C PRO A 164 17.04 11.61 30.58
N ASP A 165 17.36 12.78 30.04
CA ASP A 165 18.17 13.78 30.70
C ASP A 165 17.48 14.26 32.00
N SER A 166 18.14 14.02 33.14
CA SER A 166 17.59 14.20 34.49
C SER A 166 17.09 15.60 34.81
N ARG A 167 17.56 16.64 34.11
CA ARG A 167 17.08 18.03 34.25
C ARG A 167 15.63 18.23 33.78
N ARG A 168 15.06 17.27 33.03
CA ARG A 168 13.68 17.32 32.54
C ARG A 168 12.85 16.10 32.89
N ALA A 169 13.43 15.10 33.58
CA ALA A 169 12.65 14.02 34.16
C ALA A 169 11.54 14.66 35.02
N ARG A 170 10.31 14.66 34.50
CA ARG A 170 9.14 15.10 35.24
C ARG A 170 9.14 14.27 36.53
N PRO A 171 9.05 14.88 37.72
CA PRO A 171 9.01 14.14 38.96
C PRO A 171 7.90 13.08 38.87
N PRO A 172 8.12 11.84 39.37
CA PRO A 172 7.06 10.85 39.43
C PRO A 172 5.87 11.43 40.18
N ALA A 173 4.66 11.10 39.73
CA ALA A 173 3.43 11.56 40.39
C ALA A 173 3.48 11.15 41.88
N PRO A 174 3.08 12.04 42.81
CA PRO A 174 3.03 11.69 44.22
C PRO A 174 2.08 10.49 44.43
N PRO A 175 2.39 9.57 45.35
CA PRO A 175 1.52 8.44 45.65
C PRO A 175 0.15 8.96 46.12
N GLU A 176 -0.93 8.36 45.62
CA GLU A 176 -2.28 8.67 46.08
C GLU A 176 -2.40 8.41 47.59
N PRO A 177 -3.00 9.33 48.36
CA PRO A 177 -3.18 9.13 49.79
C PRO A 177 -4.11 7.95 50.05
N SER A 178 -3.61 6.97 50.78
CA SER A 178 -4.41 5.92 51.43
C SER A 178 -5.15 6.44 52.65
#